data_AF-A0A522QHI5-F1
#
_entry.id   AF-A0A522QHI5-F1
#
_cell.length_a   1.000
_cell.length_b   1.000
_cell.length_c   1.000
_cell.angle_alpha   90.00
_cell.angle_beta   90.00
_cell.angle_gamma   90.00
#
_symmetry.space_group_name_H-M   'P 1'
#
loop_
_entity.id
_entity.type
_entity.pdbx_description
1 polymer ?
#
loop_
_entity_poly.entity_id
_entity_poly.type
_entity_poly.pdbx_seq_one_letter_code
_entity_poly.pdbx_strand_id
1 'polypeptide(L)'
;MQGYTWSHHEVRRLLMNLSRPRALDRDPVALSLQRALGSSSTRSAVADVVERTFSKSETAARLERTVVEQCDLQGRGTREVAHELHLSLRQFFRYRARAMAAIAATLSCLLADAGARPADRLLDAYLQAYPPAGEHGESAVQSDERAAYITTRAQLGAWLPFHEAEVDRFGVFHAACTRIHMARRYDLEGETADADRLFEDVERDRGSLSGEQAAHVAFLLADTRYLIAGDRGEHRAMEEQLAAMAATAKRTPSPELSAAIVMLRHAGLLAARGALADARHLMHEALRVQQTHGELSFVAGCVLLEAVIFLCGGHVERANALARTARAVQPHGPELFPSACALESMTALALGRAWEPPPAPPAPFLRTHHYALLRAVDARRFVRAGSFDEAYAAVQTAEAIATASAGPLLTCYLLETRAYLAQAAGDRSQAESLYARAESAFSEHNDARWAPIMAARSLPLPAR
;
A
#
# COMPACT_ATOMS: atom_id res chain seq x y z
N MET A 1 14.23 -6.48 18.13
CA MET A 1 13.09 -5.61 17.83
C MET A 1 13.62 -4.32 17.24
N GLN A 2 13.56 -4.14 15.92
CA GLN A 2 13.92 -2.87 15.29
C GLN A 2 12.73 -1.92 15.40
N GLY A 3 12.85 -0.90 16.25
CA GLY A 3 11.82 0.11 16.43
C GLY A 3 11.66 0.98 15.18
N TYR A 4 10.44 1.45 14.95
CA TYR A 4 10.12 2.44 13.91
C TYR A 4 11.04 3.66 14.03
N THR A 5 11.68 4.06 12.92
CA THR A 5 12.54 5.24 12.83
C THR A 5 11.78 6.40 12.20
N TRP A 6 11.57 7.48 12.96
CA TRP A 6 10.92 8.68 12.44
C TRP A 6 11.84 9.43 11.47
N SER A 7 11.29 9.84 10.33
CA SER A 7 12.03 10.70 9.41
C SER A 7 12.13 12.13 9.97
N HIS A 8 13.20 12.85 9.61
CA HIS A 8 13.35 14.26 9.98
C HIS A 8 12.19 15.13 9.48
N HIS A 9 11.58 14.75 8.36
CA HIS A 9 10.45 15.48 7.79
C HIS A 9 9.20 15.35 8.68
N GLU A 10 8.90 14.15 9.19
CA GLU A 10 7.76 13.92 10.09
C GLU A 10 7.93 14.65 11.42
N VAL A 11 9.12 14.58 12.02
CA VAL A 11 9.43 15.32 13.26
C VAL A 11 9.24 16.82 13.02
N ARG A 12 9.78 17.35 11.93
CA ARG A 12 9.64 18.76 11.59
C ARG A 12 8.18 19.17 11.35
N ARG A 13 7.39 18.34 10.64
CA ARG A 13 5.96 18.57 10.42
C ARG A 13 5.21 18.69 11.76
N LEU A 14 5.50 17.79 12.70
CA LEU A 14 4.93 17.79 14.04
C LEU A 14 5.30 19.07 14.81
N LEU A 15 6.57 19.46 14.79
CA LEU A 15 7.08 20.66 15.49
C LEU A 15 6.51 21.95 14.91
N MET A 16 6.47 22.10 13.59
CA MET A 16 5.91 23.31 12.96
C MET A 16 4.43 23.50 13.31
N ASN A 17 3.70 22.41 13.55
CA ASN A 17 2.30 22.46 13.95
C ASN A 17 2.08 22.93 15.41
N LEU A 18 3.12 23.06 16.24
CA LEU A 18 3.01 23.67 17.59
C LEU A 18 2.48 25.11 17.55
N SER A 19 2.73 25.82 16.45
CA SER A 19 2.18 27.16 16.19
C SER A 19 0.72 27.15 15.71
N ARG A 20 0.17 25.96 15.38
CA ARG A 20 -1.17 25.76 14.82
C ARG A 20 -1.94 24.72 15.66
N PRO A 21 -2.46 25.09 16.85
CA PRO A 21 -3.08 24.15 17.79
C PRO A 21 -4.16 23.27 17.15
N ARG A 22 -5.05 23.85 16.33
CA ARG A 22 -6.10 23.10 15.62
C ARG A 22 -5.59 22.03 14.65
N ALA A 23 -4.38 22.21 14.11
CA ALA A 23 -3.75 21.22 13.24
C ALA A 23 -3.15 20.07 14.07
N LEU A 24 -2.63 20.36 15.27
CA LEU A 24 -2.16 19.33 16.21
C LEU A 24 -3.30 18.51 16.81
N ASP A 25 -4.45 19.14 17.10
CA ASP A 25 -5.62 18.44 17.63
C ASP A 25 -6.19 17.40 16.64
N ARG A 26 -5.78 17.47 15.38
CA ARG A 26 -6.14 16.52 14.31
C ARG A 26 -4.96 15.64 13.89
N ASP A 27 -3.77 15.83 14.46
CA ASP A 27 -2.61 15.04 14.12
C ASP A 27 -2.57 13.75 14.97
N PRO A 28 -2.62 12.56 14.36
CA PRO A 28 -2.73 11.30 15.08
C PRO A 28 -1.52 11.04 15.99
N VAL A 29 -0.34 11.57 15.65
CA VAL A 29 0.87 11.43 16.48
C VAL A 29 0.74 12.30 17.72
N ALA A 30 0.26 13.54 17.57
CA ALA A 30 0.10 14.46 18.69
C ALA A 30 -0.97 13.99 19.69
N LEU A 31 -2.07 13.40 19.18
CA LEU A 31 -3.10 12.76 20.01
C LEU A 31 -2.56 11.53 20.74
N SER A 32 -1.79 10.68 20.05
CA SER A 32 -1.13 9.52 20.67
C SER A 32 -0.19 9.94 21.79
N LEU A 33 0.61 11.00 21.57
CA LEU A 33 1.49 11.57 22.58
C LEU A 33 0.73 12.14 23.77
N GLN A 34 -0.39 12.83 23.53
CA GLN A 34 -1.23 13.36 24.59
C GLN A 34 -1.72 12.25 25.52
N ARG A 35 -2.23 11.15 24.94
CA ARG A 35 -2.67 9.98 25.71
C ARG A 35 -1.49 9.33 26.44
N ALA A 36 -0.38 9.12 25.75
CA ALA A 36 0.83 8.49 26.29
C ALA A 36 1.43 9.27 27.49
N LEU A 37 1.40 10.60 27.41
CA LEU A 37 2.00 11.48 28.41
C LEU A 37 0.99 11.95 29.47
N GLY A 38 -0.30 11.68 29.30
CA GLY A 38 -1.36 12.22 30.15
C GLY A 38 -1.46 13.75 30.09
N SER A 39 -1.02 14.37 28.99
CA SER A 39 -0.98 15.82 28.87
C SER A 39 -2.38 16.42 28.65
N SER A 40 -2.59 17.64 29.13
CA SER A 40 -3.88 18.34 29.01
C SER A 40 -4.24 18.79 27.58
N SER A 41 -3.27 18.80 26.66
CA SER A 41 -3.47 19.12 25.24
C SER A 41 -2.42 18.46 24.35
N THR A 42 -2.73 18.26 23.07
CA THR A 42 -1.80 17.78 22.04
C THR A 42 -0.55 18.66 21.92
N ARG A 43 -0.74 19.99 22.03
CA ARG A 43 0.35 20.97 22.06
C ARG A 43 1.28 20.77 23.25
N SER A 44 0.73 20.60 24.45
CA SER A 44 1.53 20.33 25.66
C SER A 44 2.32 19.04 25.50
N ALA A 45 1.69 17.99 24.97
CA ALA A 45 2.34 16.70 24.76
C ALA A 45 3.55 16.80 23.83
N VAL A 46 3.42 17.49 22.69
CA VAL A 46 4.54 17.67 21.74
C VAL A 46 5.62 18.57 22.34
N ALA A 47 5.26 19.60 23.11
CA ALA A 47 6.23 20.42 23.84
C ALA A 47 7.00 19.61 24.90
N ASP A 48 6.31 18.74 25.64
CA ASP A 48 6.90 17.86 26.65
C ASP A 48 7.92 16.89 26.03
N VAL A 49 7.69 16.42 24.81
CA VAL A 49 8.67 15.60 24.07
C VAL A 49 9.96 16.38 23.84
N VAL A 50 9.87 17.62 23.36
CA VAL A 50 11.05 18.48 23.12
C VAL A 50 11.79 18.72 24.43
N GLU A 51 11.06 19.05 25.51
CA GLU A 51 11.65 19.25 26.83
C GLU A 51 12.37 17.99 27.32
N ARG A 52 11.71 16.84 27.29
CA ARG A 52 12.28 15.54 27.70
C ARG A 52 13.53 15.19 26.90
N THR A 53 13.51 15.43 25.58
CA THR A 53 14.64 15.16 24.68
C THR A 53 15.92 15.89 25.14
N PHE A 54 15.79 17.13 25.60
CA PHE A 54 16.94 17.97 25.94
C PHE A 54 17.14 18.18 27.45
N SER A 55 16.28 17.61 28.30
CA SER A 55 16.31 17.77 29.77
C SER A 55 17.57 17.25 30.46
N LYS A 56 18.25 16.24 29.88
CA LYS A 56 19.35 15.50 30.54
C LYS A 56 20.76 15.82 30.03
N SER A 57 20.94 16.82 29.17
CA SER A 57 22.15 16.84 28.33
C SER A 57 23.02 18.09 28.46
N GLU A 58 24.31 17.86 28.18
CA GLU A 58 25.46 18.76 28.25
C GLU A 58 25.33 20.01 27.36
N THR A 59 26.32 20.89 27.40
CA THR A 59 26.43 22.12 26.60
C THR A 59 26.13 21.94 25.11
N ALA A 60 26.44 20.78 24.53
CA ALA A 60 26.15 20.45 23.12
C ALA A 60 24.65 20.32 22.83
N ALA A 61 23.85 19.81 23.75
CA ALA A 61 22.39 19.70 23.58
C ALA A 61 21.68 21.05 23.74
N ARG A 62 22.29 22.02 24.43
CA ARG A 62 21.77 23.40 24.47
C ARG A 62 21.75 24.01 23.07
N LEU A 63 22.81 23.83 22.29
CA LEU A 63 22.85 24.34 20.90
C LEU A 63 21.82 23.63 20.01
N GLU A 64 21.67 22.32 20.13
CA GLU A 64 20.67 21.53 19.39
C GLU A 64 19.24 21.99 19.71
N ARG A 65 18.93 22.18 21.00
CA ARG A 65 17.65 22.71 21.48
C ARG A 65 17.39 24.12 20.93
N THR A 66 18.35 25.04 21.07
CA THR A 66 18.21 26.42 20.58
C THR A 66 17.94 26.46 19.08
N VAL A 67 18.61 25.62 18.29
CA VAL A 67 18.37 25.53 16.85
C VAL A 67 16.93 25.13 16.53
N VAL A 68 16.39 24.12 17.23
CA VAL A 68 15.00 23.66 17.04
C VAL A 68 13.99 24.71 17.51
N GLU A 69 14.19 25.32 18.67
CA GLU A 69 13.29 26.35 19.20
C GLU A 69 13.18 27.54 18.25
N GLN A 70 14.31 28.07 17.79
CA GLN A 70 14.33 29.27 16.96
C GLN A 70 13.76 29.01 15.55
N CYS A 71 14.09 27.87 14.93
CA CYS A 71 13.68 27.60 13.55
C CYS A 71 12.35 26.83 13.43
N ASP A 72 12.16 25.80 14.25
CA ASP A 72 11.06 24.85 14.07
C ASP A 72 9.85 25.17 14.97
N LEU A 73 10.06 25.90 16.08
CA LEU A 73 8.95 26.39 16.92
C LEU A 73 8.57 27.85 16.63
N GLN A 74 9.57 28.72 16.49
CA GLN A 74 9.36 30.16 16.26
C GLN A 74 9.35 30.54 14.78
N GLY A 75 9.76 29.64 13.88
CA GLY A 75 9.71 29.87 12.44
C GLY A 75 10.75 30.86 11.90
N ARG A 76 11.83 31.14 12.64
CA ARG A 76 12.88 32.09 12.22
C ARG A 76 13.71 31.56 11.06
N GLY A 77 14.33 32.48 10.31
CA GLY A 77 15.15 32.15 9.15
C GLY A 77 16.42 31.40 9.52
N THR A 78 16.72 30.29 8.83
CA THR A 78 17.91 29.47 9.10
C THR A 78 19.23 30.25 9.02
N ARG A 79 19.38 31.19 8.07
CA ARG A 79 20.61 32.00 7.94
C ARG A 79 20.79 32.99 9.09
N GLU A 80 19.70 33.59 9.55
CA GLU A 80 19.65 34.54 10.66
C GLU A 80 20.07 33.84 11.96
N VAL A 81 19.43 32.71 12.28
CA VAL A 81 19.73 31.94 13.49
C VAL A 81 21.16 31.37 13.45
N ALA A 82 21.64 30.90 12.30
CA ALA A 82 23.02 30.42 12.18
C ALA A 82 24.05 31.53 12.48
N HIS A 83 23.80 32.76 12.02
CA HIS A 83 24.66 33.90 12.26
C HIS A 83 24.68 34.30 13.75
N GLU A 84 23.52 34.37 14.40
CA GLU A 84 23.40 34.68 15.84
C GLU A 84 24.10 33.66 16.73
N LEU A 85 24.07 32.38 16.35
CA LEU A 85 24.75 31.31 17.08
C LEU A 85 26.24 31.20 16.74
N HIS A 86 26.77 32.09 15.89
CA HIS A 86 28.14 32.04 15.38
C HIS A 86 28.51 30.69 14.75
N LEU A 87 27.58 30.08 14.01
CA LEU A 87 27.75 28.80 13.33
C LEU A 87 27.84 28.99 11.81
N SER A 88 28.72 28.23 11.16
CA SER A 88 28.59 28.06 9.71
C SER A 88 27.28 27.34 9.36
N LEU A 89 26.74 27.58 8.16
CA LEU A 89 25.50 26.90 7.71
C LEU A 89 25.63 25.38 7.75
N ARG A 90 26.81 24.83 7.43
CA ARG A 90 27.07 23.39 7.49
C ARG A 90 26.99 22.87 8.94
N GLN A 91 27.60 23.58 9.89
CA GLN A 91 27.50 23.22 11.32
C GLN A 91 26.07 23.33 11.82
N PHE A 92 25.36 24.40 11.45
CA PHE A 92 23.96 24.61 11.79
C PHE A 92 23.08 23.42 11.34
N PHE A 93 23.15 23.03 10.06
CA PHE A 93 22.36 21.89 9.56
C PHE A 93 22.73 20.57 10.24
N ARG A 94 24.01 20.39 10.61
CA ARG A 94 24.46 19.21 11.37
C ARG A 94 23.84 19.18 12.77
N TYR A 95 23.82 20.31 13.50
CA TYR A 95 23.16 20.39 14.80
C TYR A 95 21.64 20.19 14.68
N ARG A 96 21.00 20.79 13.68
CA ARG A 96 19.58 20.60 13.43
C ARG A 96 19.23 19.14 13.13
N ALA A 97 20.03 18.45 12.31
CA ALA A 97 19.82 17.03 12.00
C ALA A 97 19.98 16.16 13.25
N ARG A 98 21.00 16.42 14.08
CA ARG A 98 21.19 15.73 15.37
C ARG A 98 20.01 15.96 16.31
N ALA A 99 19.54 17.20 16.42
CA ALA A 99 18.37 17.54 17.23
C ALA A 99 17.11 16.79 16.77
N MET A 100 16.85 16.73 15.46
CA MET A 100 15.73 15.98 14.90
C MET A 100 15.84 14.48 15.18
N ALA A 101 17.04 13.90 15.07
CA ALA A 101 17.28 12.50 15.38
C ALA A 101 17.08 12.19 16.88
N ALA A 102 17.47 13.10 17.78
CA ALA A 102 17.24 12.95 19.21
C ALA A 102 15.75 13.02 19.58
N ILE A 103 15.01 13.94 18.95
CA ILE A 103 13.55 14.04 19.12
C ILE A 103 12.86 12.79 18.57
N ALA A 104 13.27 12.31 17.39
CA ALA A 104 12.79 11.06 16.79
C ALA A 104 12.98 9.86 17.74
N ALA A 105 14.17 9.73 18.34
CA ALA A 105 14.45 8.65 19.29
C ALA A 105 13.56 8.73 20.53
N THR A 106 13.38 9.94 21.09
CA THR A 106 12.51 10.18 22.25
C THR A 106 11.05 9.86 21.93
N LEU A 107 10.57 10.25 20.75
CA LEU A 107 9.23 9.90 20.24
C LEU A 107 9.05 8.39 20.14
N SER A 108 10.02 7.67 19.56
CA SER A 108 9.95 6.21 19.45
C SER A 108 9.89 5.53 20.82
N CYS A 109 10.69 5.98 21.79
CA CYS A 109 10.65 5.44 23.16
C CYS A 109 9.29 5.68 23.82
N LEU A 110 8.83 6.93 23.88
CA LEU A 110 7.57 7.29 24.56
C LEU A 110 6.36 6.58 23.98
N LEU A 111 6.32 6.42 22.66
CA LEU A 111 5.18 5.77 21.99
C LEU A 111 5.27 4.23 22.06
N ALA A 112 6.48 3.67 22.14
CA ALA A 112 6.66 2.24 22.44
C ALA A 112 6.25 1.91 23.88
N ASP A 113 6.63 2.73 24.86
CA ASP A 113 6.30 2.56 26.28
C ASP A 113 4.79 2.69 26.53
N ALA A 114 4.11 3.54 25.76
CA ALA A 114 2.66 3.70 25.82
C ALA A 114 1.88 2.61 25.08
N GLY A 115 2.56 1.59 24.54
CA GLY A 115 1.92 0.49 23.80
C GLY A 115 1.28 0.89 22.47
N ALA A 116 1.49 2.12 21.99
CA ALA A 116 0.91 2.62 20.74
C ALA A 116 1.65 2.01 19.54
N ARG A 117 1.14 0.88 19.04
CA ARG A 117 1.74 0.16 17.91
C ARG A 117 1.42 0.89 16.60
N PRO A 118 2.25 0.76 15.56
CA PRO A 118 1.92 1.24 14.20
C PRO A 118 0.56 0.72 13.69
N ALA A 119 0.16 -0.49 14.12
CA ALA A 119 -1.17 -1.04 13.89
C ALA A 119 -2.29 -0.20 14.52
N ASP A 120 -2.08 0.34 15.73
CA ASP A 120 -3.02 1.21 16.42
C ASP A 120 -3.10 2.60 15.77
N ARG A 121 -2.07 3.00 15.01
CA ARG A 121 -2.07 4.24 14.22
C ARG A 121 -2.72 4.09 12.85
N LEU A 122 -2.59 2.92 12.22
CA LEU A 122 -3.42 2.54 11.09
C LEU A 122 -4.88 2.44 11.52
N LEU A 123 -5.13 1.88 12.69
CA LEU A 123 -6.44 1.85 13.33
C LEU A 123 -6.95 3.26 13.65
N ASP A 124 -6.17 4.15 14.26
CA ASP A 124 -6.57 5.54 14.54
C ASP A 124 -6.77 6.35 13.24
N ALA A 125 -5.93 6.17 12.22
CA ALA A 125 -6.10 6.82 10.92
C ALA A 125 -7.31 6.28 10.15
N TYR A 126 -7.58 4.98 10.27
CA TYR A 126 -8.77 4.33 9.72
C TYR A 126 -10.02 4.77 10.47
N LEU A 127 -10.01 4.84 11.81
CA LEU A 127 -11.10 5.36 12.64
C LEU A 127 -11.31 6.87 12.45
N GLN A 128 -10.30 7.64 12.04
CA GLN A 128 -10.45 9.04 11.66
C GLN A 128 -11.00 9.22 10.24
N ALA A 129 -10.69 8.30 9.31
CA ALA A 129 -11.24 8.27 7.97
C ALA A 129 -12.69 7.73 7.95
N TYR A 130 -13.01 6.84 8.88
CA TYR A 130 -14.35 6.31 9.17
C TYR A 130 -14.68 6.58 10.65
N PRO A 131 -14.96 7.85 11.02
CA PRO A 131 -15.45 8.13 12.36
C PRO A 131 -16.68 7.26 12.60
N PRO A 132 -16.82 6.62 13.79
CA PRO A 132 -18.07 5.96 14.14
C PRO A 132 -19.18 6.97 13.88
N ALA A 133 -20.25 6.54 13.21
CA ALA A 133 -21.40 7.37 12.89
C ALA A 133 -22.08 7.74 14.22
N GLY A 134 -21.54 8.73 14.90
CA GLY A 134 -21.96 9.17 16.20
C GLY A 134 -23.10 10.15 16.06
N GLU A 135 -24.26 9.68 15.58
CA GLU A 135 -25.50 10.44 15.78
C GLU A 135 -26.70 9.58 16.20
N HIS A 136 -26.69 8.24 16.11
CA HIS A 136 -27.89 7.44 16.42
C HIS A 136 -27.59 6.28 17.39
N GLY A 137 -27.60 6.57 18.69
CA GLY A 137 -27.98 5.62 19.77
C GLY A 137 -27.55 4.14 19.66
N GLU A 138 -26.35 3.81 19.18
CA GLU A 138 -25.86 2.42 19.13
C GLU A 138 -25.62 1.89 20.56
N SER A 139 -26.01 0.63 20.82
CA SER A 139 -25.79 0.00 22.13
C SER A 139 -24.30 -0.27 22.39
N ALA A 140 -23.89 -0.32 23.67
CA ALA A 140 -22.49 -0.59 24.04
C ALA A 140 -21.92 -1.90 23.47
N VAL A 141 -22.77 -2.93 23.30
CA VAL A 141 -22.40 -4.22 22.70
C VAL A 141 -22.09 -4.09 21.20
N GLN A 142 -22.86 -3.29 20.47
CA GLN A 142 -22.62 -3.02 19.04
C GLN A 142 -21.37 -2.17 18.82
N SER A 143 -21.07 -1.26 19.74
CA SER A 143 -19.83 -0.48 19.72
C SER A 143 -18.58 -1.36 19.89
N ASP A 144 -18.65 -2.41 20.71
CA ASP A 144 -17.54 -3.34 20.94
C ASP A 144 -17.32 -4.27 19.72
N GLU A 145 -18.42 -4.80 19.14
CA GLU A 145 -18.36 -5.58 17.91
C GLU A 145 -17.73 -4.79 16.75
N ARG A 146 -18.17 -3.54 16.56
CA ARG A 146 -17.66 -2.66 15.50
C ARG A 146 -16.17 -2.37 15.67
N ALA A 147 -15.71 -2.09 16.89
CA ALA A 147 -14.29 -1.89 17.16
C ALA A 147 -13.46 -3.16 16.86
N ALA A 148 -13.98 -4.33 17.24
CA ALA A 148 -13.37 -5.62 16.93
C ALA A 148 -13.30 -5.87 15.41
N TYR A 149 -14.40 -5.61 14.67
CA TYR A 149 -14.43 -5.74 13.22
C TYR A 149 -13.40 -4.85 12.53
N ILE A 150 -13.32 -3.57 12.93
CA ILE A 150 -12.34 -2.63 12.37
C ILE A 150 -10.90 -3.11 12.67
N THR A 151 -10.65 -3.61 13.88
CA THR A 151 -9.34 -4.15 14.26
C THR A 151 -8.97 -5.36 13.39
N THR A 152 -9.88 -6.31 13.21
CA THR A 152 -9.67 -7.48 12.34
C THR A 152 -9.44 -7.06 10.88
N ARG A 153 -10.19 -6.08 10.38
CA ARG A 153 -9.99 -5.51 9.03
C ARG A 153 -8.59 -4.89 8.89
N ALA A 154 -8.13 -4.14 9.89
CA ALA A 154 -6.80 -3.56 9.89
C ALA A 154 -5.70 -4.64 9.95
N GLN A 155 -5.90 -5.70 10.74
CA GLN A 155 -4.98 -6.84 10.83
C GLN A 155 -4.86 -7.58 9.49
N LEU A 156 -6.00 -7.91 8.87
CA LEU A 156 -6.05 -8.51 7.53
C LEU A 156 -5.36 -7.61 6.50
N GLY A 157 -5.66 -6.31 6.53
CA GLY A 157 -5.03 -5.31 5.67
C GLY A 157 -3.55 -5.06 5.94
N ALA A 158 -3.02 -5.49 7.09
CA ALA A 158 -1.62 -5.37 7.48
C ALA A 158 -0.84 -6.69 7.36
N TRP A 159 -1.43 -7.72 6.76
CA TRP A 159 -0.85 -9.07 6.65
C TRP A 159 -0.49 -9.70 8.01
N LEU A 160 -1.24 -9.36 9.06
CA LEU A 160 -1.08 -10.01 10.35
C LEU A 160 -1.77 -11.39 10.34
N PRO A 161 -1.29 -12.36 11.14
CA PRO A 161 -1.99 -13.62 11.33
C PRO A 161 -3.42 -13.38 11.82
N PHE A 162 -4.35 -14.20 11.31
CA PHE A 162 -5.76 -14.21 11.72
C PHE A 162 -6.23 -15.65 11.89
N HIS A 163 -7.37 -15.83 12.55
CA HIS A 163 -8.01 -17.14 12.68
C HIS A 163 -9.47 -17.05 12.23
N GLU A 164 -9.95 -17.98 11.38
CA GLU A 164 -11.33 -17.92 10.86
C GLU A 164 -12.38 -17.89 11.98
N ALA A 165 -12.17 -18.61 13.08
CA ALA A 165 -13.06 -18.56 14.25
C ALA A 165 -13.22 -17.16 14.89
N GLU A 166 -12.37 -16.19 14.57
CA GLU A 166 -12.59 -14.79 14.99
C GLU A 166 -13.86 -14.21 14.37
N VAL A 167 -14.31 -14.75 13.23
CA VAL A 167 -15.54 -14.36 12.55
C VAL A 167 -16.78 -14.67 13.38
N ASP A 168 -16.73 -15.71 14.22
CA ASP A 168 -17.87 -16.14 15.05
C ASP A 168 -18.25 -15.11 16.12
N ARG A 169 -17.40 -14.10 16.34
CA ARG A 169 -17.64 -13.00 17.27
C ARG A 169 -18.46 -11.86 16.67
N PHE A 170 -18.71 -11.89 15.36
CA PHE A 170 -19.39 -10.83 14.63
C PHE A 170 -20.84 -11.19 14.31
N GLY A 171 -21.70 -10.19 14.20
CA GLY A 171 -23.00 -10.34 13.57
C GLY A 171 -22.86 -10.70 12.09
N VAL A 172 -23.91 -11.27 11.51
CA VAL A 172 -23.91 -11.83 10.14
C VAL A 172 -23.29 -10.90 9.09
N PHE A 173 -23.58 -9.59 9.17
CA PHE A 173 -23.06 -8.61 8.21
C PHE A 173 -21.54 -8.45 8.27
N HIS A 174 -20.98 -8.18 9.46
CA HIS A 174 -19.54 -8.03 9.64
C HIS A 174 -18.80 -9.36 9.45
N ALA A 175 -19.44 -10.48 9.81
CA ALA A 175 -18.94 -11.81 9.52
C ALA A 175 -18.77 -12.03 8.02
N ALA A 176 -19.81 -11.75 7.22
CA ALA A 176 -19.76 -11.86 5.77
C ALA A 176 -18.67 -10.97 5.15
N CYS A 177 -18.58 -9.70 5.57
CA CYS A 177 -17.53 -8.80 5.08
C CYS A 177 -16.13 -9.31 5.43
N THR A 178 -15.93 -9.80 6.66
CA THR A 178 -14.65 -10.36 7.10
C THR A 178 -14.25 -11.58 6.29
N ARG A 179 -15.20 -12.51 6.05
CA ARG A 179 -14.96 -13.70 5.21
C ARG A 179 -14.54 -13.33 3.80
N ILE A 180 -15.14 -12.30 3.18
CA ILE A 180 -14.71 -11.84 1.85
C ILE A 180 -13.24 -11.38 1.85
N HIS A 181 -12.81 -10.65 2.88
CA HIS A 181 -11.42 -10.20 2.98
C HIS A 181 -10.44 -11.34 3.31
N MET A 182 -10.85 -12.30 4.14
CA MET A 182 -10.09 -13.54 4.39
C MET A 182 -9.95 -14.36 3.10
N ALA A 183 -11.04 -14.53 2.34
CA ALA A 183 -11.04 -15.23 1.06
C ALA A 183 -10.05 -14.60 0.07
N ARG A 184 -10.03 -13.26 -0.03
CA ARG A 184 -9.04 -12.56 -0.84
C ARG A 184 -7.62 -12.85 -0.39
N ARG A 185 -7.37 -12.90 0.92
CA ARG A 185 -6.04 -13.22 1.46
C ARG A 185 -5.65 -14.66 1.12
N TYR A 186 -6.56 -15.63 1.25
CA TYR A 186 -6.33 -17.02 0.87
C TYR A 186 -6.01 -17.17 -0.62
N ASP A 187 -6.79 -16.54 -1.50
CA ASP A 187 -6.53 -16.54 -2.95
C ASP A 187 -5.15 -15.95 -3.28
N LEU A 188 -4.76 -14.84 -2.65
CA LEU A 188 -3.44 -14.24 -2.84
C LEU A 188 -2.29 -15.18 -2.44
N GLU A 189 -2.51 -16.11 -1.51
CA GLU A 189 -1.54 -17.13 -1.08
C GLU A 189 -1.61 -18.43 -1.90
N GLY A 190 -2.54 -18.54 -2.84
CA GLY A 190 -2.77 -19.74 -3.65
C GLY A 190 -3.75 -20.73 -3.03
N GLU A 191 -4.31 -20.45 -1.86
CA GLU A 191 -5.28 -21.29 -1.15
C GLU A 191 -6.70 -21.10 -1.74
N THR A 192 -6.84 -21.39 -3.03
CA THR A 192 -8.05 -21.09 -3.81
C THR A 192 -9.28 -21.83 -3.28
N ALA A 193 -9.12 -23.07 -2.85
CA ALA A 193 -10.24 -23.88 -2.32
C ALA A 193 -10.81 -23.27 -1.03
N ASP A 194 -9.97 -22.70 -0.16
CA ASP A 194 -10.43 -22.02 1.05
C ASP A 194 -11.10 -20.69 0.73
N ALA A 195 -10.59 -19.95 -0.26
CA ALA A 195 -11.25 -18.73 -0.75
C ALA A 195 -12.66 -19.03 -1.29
N ASP A 196 -12.80 -20.07 -2.12
CA ASP A 196 -14.08 -20.47 -2.70
C ASP A 196 -15.09 -20.92 -1.63
N ARG A 197 -14.64 -21.72 -0.64
CA ARG A 197 -15.47 -22.10 0.52
C ARG A 197 -16.03 -20.88 1.25
N LEU A 198 -15.17 -19.89 1.54
CA LEU A 198 -15.60 -18.67 2.22
C LEU A 198 -16.58 -17.83 1.39
N PHE A 199 -16.43 -17.80 0.05
CA PHE A 199 -17.40 -17.14 -0.81
C PHE A 199 -18.75 -17.86 -0.83
N GLU A 200 -18.75 -19.20 -0.84
CA GLU A 200 -19.99 -20.00 -0.73
C GLU A 200 -20.71 -19.75 0.60
N ASP A 201 -19.96 -19.66 1.70
CA ASP A 201 -20.50 -19.34 3.02
C ASP A 201 -21.15 -17.95 3.04
N VAL A 202 -20.50 -16.95 2.44
CA VAL A 202 -21.05 -15.59 2.32
C VAL A 202 -22.34 -15.56 1.50
N GLU A 203 -22.38 -16.29 0.38
CA GLU A 203 -23.58 -16.35 -0.47
C GLU A 203 -24.75 -17.04 0.25
N ARG A 204 -24.46 -18.07 1.05
CA ARG A 204 -25.46 -18.78 1.86
C ARG A 204 -26.06 -17.86 2.94
N ASP A 205 -25.22 -17.11 3.63
CA ASP A 205 -25.63 -16.22 4.73
C ASP A 205 -26.35 -14.96 4.22
N ARG A 206 -26.18 -14.60 2.94
CA ARG A 206 -26.70 -13.37 2.34
C ARG A 206 -28.22 -13.19 2.49
N GLY A 207 -28.98 -14.29 2.52
CA GLY A 207 -30.44 -14.27 2.67
C GLY A 207 -30.94 -13.75 4.03
N SER A 208 -30.06 -13.68 5.03
CA SER A 208 -30.39 -13.20 6.37
C SER A 208 -30.02 -11.72 6.61
N LEU A 209 -29.41 -11.07 5.62
CA LEU A 209 -29.00 -9.66 5.69
C LEU A 209 -30.16 -8.71 5.34
N SER A 210 -30.14 -7.49 5.89
CA SER A 210 -31.05 -6.43 5.45
C SER A 210 -30.77 -6.03 3.99
N GLY A 211 -31.70 -5.32 3.34
CA GLY A 211 -31.55 -4.96 1.92
C GLY A 211 -30.27 -4.17 1.59
N GLU A 212 -29.89 -3.23 2.46
CA GLU A 212 -28.67 -2.42 2.32
C GLU A 212 -27.41 -3.23 2.65
N GLN A 213 -27.45 -4.04 3.70
CA GLN A 213 -26.35 -4.94 4.07
C GLN A 213 -26.08 -5.98 2.99
N ALA A 214 -27.14 -6.60 2.45
CA ALA A 214 -27.07 -7.54 1.34
C ALA A 214 -26.48 -6.88 0.09
N ALA A 215 -26.86 -5.63 -0.21
CA ALA A 215 -26.29 -4.88 -1.32
C ALA A 215 -24.79 -4.57 -1.12
N HIS A 216 -24.39 -4.18 0.10
CA HIS A 216 -22.98 -3.94 0.43
C HIS A 216 -22.14 -5.22 0.31
N VAL A 217 -22.62 -6.33 0.88
CA VAL A 217 -21.93 -7.63 0.80
C VAL A 217 -21.83 -8.10 -0.65
N ALA A 218 -22.90 -7.97 -1.44
CA ALA A 218 -22.89 -8.32 -2.86
C ALA A 218 -21.91 -7.44 -3.66
N PHE A 219 -21.84 -6.13 -3.37
CA PHE A 219 -20.88 -5.23 -3.98
C PHE A 219 -19.44 -5.64 -3.67
N LEU A 220 -19.13 -5.88 -2.38
CA LEU A 220 -17.79 -6.25 -1.94
C LEU A 220 -17.35 -7.62 -2.47
N LEU A 221 -18.27 -8.58 -2.53
CA LEU A 221 -18.04 -9.89 -3.11
C LEU A 221 -17.71 -9.80 -4.61
N ALA A 222 -18.48 -9.00 -5.35
CA ALA A 222 -18.25 -8.76 -6.77
C ALA A 222 -16.91 -8.02 -7.01
N ASP A 223 -16.58 -7.01 -6.21
CA ASP A 223 -15.27 -6.34 -6.30
C ASP A 223 -14.13 -7.33 -6.05
N THR A 224 -14.25 -8.17 -5.03
CA THR A 224 -13.21 -9.17 -4.73
C THR A 224 -13.06 -10.18 -5.86
N ARG A 225 -14.17 -10.72 -6.38
CA ARG A 225 -14.15 -11.63 -7.53
C ARG A 225 -13.60 -10.96 -8.80
N TYR A 226 -13.86 -9.67 -9.02
CA TYR A 226 -13.26 -8.90 -10.10
C TYR A 226 -11.74 -8.89 -10.00
N LEU A 227 -11.20 -8.66 -8.81
CA LEU A 227 -9.76 -8.63 -8.58
C LEU A 227 -9.12 -9.99 -8.83
N ILE A 228 -9.74 -11.06 -8.32
CA ILE A 228 -9.31 -12.45 -8.52
C ILE A 228 -9.30 -12.82 -10.01
N ALA A 229 -10.41 -12.55 -10.70
CA ALA A 229 -10.51 -12.76 -12.15
C ALA A 229 -9.41 -12.01 -12.90
N GLY A 230 -9.11 -10.77 -12.49
CA GLY A 230 -8.03 -9.98 -13.08
C GLY A 230 -6.64 -10.56 -12.87
N ASP A 231 -6.35 -11.13 -11.71
CA ASP A 231 -5.08 -11.80 -11.43
C ASP A 231 -4.94 -13.12 -12.22
N ARG A 232 -6.07 -13.78 -12.51
CA ARG A 232 -6.18 -14.99 -13.33
C ARG A 232 -6.30 -14.72 -14.84
N GLY A 233 -6.39 -13.46 -15.26
CA GLY A 233 -6.59 -13.11 -16.66
C GLY A 233 -7.96 -13.52 -17.23
N GLU A 234 -8.96 -13.68 -16.38
CA GLU A 234 -10.32 -14.07 -16.77
C GLU A 234 -11.15 -12.83 -17.13
N HIS A 235 -10.87 -12.23 -18.29
CA HIS A 235 -11.47 -10.95 -18.71
C HIS A 235 -13.00 -10.94 -18.70
N ARG A 236 -13.62 -12.01 -19.21
CA ARG A 236 -15.09 -12.14 -19.21
C ARG A 236 -15.65 -12.15 -17.78
N ALA A 237 -14.99 -12.83 -16.86
CA ALA A 237 -15.40 -12.84 -15.45
C ALA A 237 -15.26 -11.44 -14.83
N MET A 238 -14.20 -10.69 -15.17
CA MET A 238 -14.07 -9.29 -14.74
C MET A 238 -15.26 -8.43 -15.23
N GLU A 239 -15.69 -8.57 -16.48
CA GLU A 239 -16.85 -7.83 -17.00
C GLU A 239 -18.16 -8.19 -16.29
N GLU A 240 -18.39 -9.48 -16.06
CA GLU A 240 -19.55 -9.98 -15.33
C GLU A 240 -19.58 -9.42 -13.89
N GLN A 241 -18.43 -9.42 -13.20
CA GLN A 241 -18.33 -8.86 -11.85
C GLN A 241 -18.48 -7.35 -11.83
N LEU A 242 -17.93 -6.63 -12.82
CA LEU A 242 -18.11 -5.18 -12.95
C LEU A 242 -19.58 -4.80 -13.13
N ALA A 243 -20.32 -5.57 -13.95
CA ALA A 243 -21.76 -5.39 -14.10
C ALA A 243 -22.52 -5.67 -12.80
N ALA A 244 -22.13 -6.71 -12.06
CA ALA A 244 -22.69 -7.04 -10.75
C ALA A 244 -22.46 -5.92 -9.71
N MET A 245 -21.26 -5.33 -9.67
CA MET A 245 -20.95 -4.16 -8.83
C MET A 245 -21.83 -2.97 -9.19
N ALA A 246 -21.99 -2.66 -10.48
CA ALA A 246 -22.81 -1.54 -10.94
C ALA A 246 -24.29 -1.71 -10.56
N ALA A 247 -24.81 -2.94 -10.57
CA ALA A 247 -26.20 -3.26 -10.20
C ALA A 247 -26.50 -3.11 -8.70
N THR A 248 -25.47 -3.14 -7.84
CA THR A 248 -25.62 -3.02 -6.39
C THR A 248 -25.16 -1.66 -5.84
N ALA A 249 -24.29 -0.94 -6.56
CA ALA A 249 -23.65 0.30 -6.11
C ALA A 249 -24.64 1.35 -5.56
N LYS A 250 -25.80 1.56 -6.19
CA LYS A 250 -26.79 2.57 -5.75
C LYS A 250 -27.49 2.21 -4.43
N ARG A 251 -27.38 0.96 -3.97
CA ARG A 251 -28.05 0.43 -2.79
C ARG A 251 -27.09 0.18 -1.63
N THR A 252 -25.81 0.52 -1.79
CA THR A 252 -24.82 0.42 -0.71
C THR A 252 -24.94 1.62 0.25
N PRO A 253 -24.36 1.53 1.45
CA PRO A 253 -24.34 2.66 2.41
C PRO A 253 -23.63 3.92 1.89
N SER A 254 -22.74 3.77 0.91
CA SER A 254 -21.96 4.87 0.30
C SER A 254 -22.04 4.80 -1.22
N PRO A 255 -23.18 5.15 -1.83
CA PRO A 255 -23.41 4.98 -3.27
C PRO A 255 -22.39 5.70 -4.16
N GLU A 256 -21.95 6.90 -3.75
CA GLU A 256 -20.99 7.72 -4.49
C GLU A 256 -19.61 7.05 -4.52
N LEU A 257 -19.16 6.50 -3.38
CA LEU A 257 -17.91 5.75 -3.30
C LEU A 257 -17.99 4.46 -4.11
N SER A 258 -19.10 3.71 -3.98
CA SER A 258 -19.31 2.50 -4.77
C SER A 258 -19.31 2.80 -6.26
N ALA A 259 -19.90 3.91 -6.69
CA ALA A 259 -19.84 4.37 -8.08
C ALA A 259 -18.39 4.72 -8.51
N ALA A 260 -17.64 5.43 -7.67
CA ALA A 260 -16.23 5.76 -7.95
C ALA A 260 -15.35 4.49 -8.07
N ILE A 261 -15.56 3.49 -7.21
CA ILE A 261 -14.86 2.20 -7.28
C ILE A 261 -15.22 1.48 -8.59
N VAL A 262 -16.49 1.44 -8.99
CA VAL A 262 -16.92 0.88 -10.29
C VAL A 262 -16.22 1.58 -11.45
N MET A 263 -16.14 2.91 -11.44
CA MET A 263 -15.42 3.68 -12.46
C MET A 263 -13.93 3.35 -12.48
N LEU A 264 -13.27 3.21 -11.33
CA LEU A 264 -11.88 2.78 -11.24
C LEU A 264 -11.66 1.36 -11.79
N ARG A 265 -12.56 0.41 -11.47
CA ARG A 265 -12.48 -0.96 -12.01
C ARG A 265 -12.67 -0.95 -13.53
N HIS A 266 -13.66 -0.24 -14.03
CA HIS A 266 -13.88 -0.08 -15.46
C HIS A 266 -12.67 0.58 -16.16
N ALA A 267 -12.06 1.59 -15.55
CA ALA A 267 -10.83 2.19 -16.07
C ALA A 267 -9.68 1.17 -16.15
N GLY A 268 -9.55 0.28 -15.16
CA GLY A 268 -8.62 -0.84 -15.21
C GLY A 268 -8.87 -1.79 -16.38
N LEU A 269 -10.13 -2.13 -16.64
CA LEU A 269 -10.53 -2.96 -17.78
C LEU A 269 -10.21 -2.29 -19.13
N LEU A 270 -10.47 -0.99 -19.25
CA LEU A 270 -10.12 -0.19 -20.43
C LEU A 270 -8.60 -0.16 -20.64
N ALA A 271 -7.83 0.01 -19.57
CA ALA A 271 -6.37 0.00 -19.65
C ALA A 271 -5.83 -1.36 -20.11
N ALA A 272 -6.40 -2.47 -19.60
CA ALA A 272 -6.06 -3.83 -20.03
C ALA A 272 -6.29 -4.05 -21.54
N ARG A 273 -7.31 -3.41 -22.11
CA ARG A 273 -7.61 -3.40 -23.55
C ARG A 273 -6.78 -2.43 -24.39
N GLY A 274 -5.86 -1.69 -23.77
CA GLY A 274 -5.08 -0.65 -24.44
C GLY A 274 -5.84 0.66 -24.71
N ALA A 275 -7.07 0.82 -24.22
CA ALA A 275 -7.85 2.07 -24.30
C ALA A 275 -7.38 3.08 -23.23
N LEU A 276 -6.09 3.45 -23.28
CA LEU A 276 -5.40 4.19 -22.22
C LEU A 276 -5.98 5.61 -22.00
N ALA A 277 -6.42 6.28 -23.06
CA ALA A 277 -7.02 7.61 -22.96
C ALA A 277 -8.36 7.58 -22.22
N ASP A 278 -9.22 6.63 -22.57
CA ASP A 278 -10.53 6.43 -21.94
C ASP A 278 -10.39 5.97 -20.49
N ALA A 279 -9.47 5.03 -20.24
CA ALA A 279 -9.11 4.60 -18.89
C ALA A 279 -8.69 5.79 -18.02
N ARG A 280 -7.81 6.65 -18.53
CA ARG A 280 -7.34 7.84 -17.82
C ARG A 280 -8.46 8.83 -17.55
N HIS A 281 -9.30 9.08 -18.54
CA HIS A 281 -10.44 9.98 -18.40
C HIS A 281 -11.39 9.49 -17.30
N LEU A 282 -11.79 8.22 -17.36
CA LEU A 282 -12.70 7.62 -16.40
C LEU A 282 -12.13 7.56 -14.98
N MET A 283 -10.84 7.27 -14.84
CA MET A 283 -10.14 7.34 -13.55
C MET A 283 -10.17 8.75 -12.95
N HIS A 284 -9.95 9.79 -13.75
CA HIS A 284 -10.03 11.17 -13.27
C HIS A 284 -11.47 11.57 -12.90
N GLU A 285 -12.47 11.07 -13.61
CA GLU A 285 -13.86 11.26 -13.20
C GLU A 285 -14.15 10.58 -11.86
N ALA A 286 -13.66 9.35 -11.65
CA ALA A 286 -13.77 8.65 -10.38
C ALA A 286 -13.18 9.46 -9.21
N LEU A 287 -12.03 10.10 -9.42
CA LEU A 287 -11.40 11.00 -8.44
C LEU A 287 -12.22 12.28 -8.19
N ARG A 288 -13.02 12.75 -9.16
CA ARG A 288 -13.87 13.95 -8.99
C ARG A 288 -15.14 13.67 -8.19
N VAL A 289 -15.64 12.44 -8.23
CA VAL A 289 -16.81 12.02 -7.43
C VAL A 289 -16.54 12.21 -5.93
N GLN A 290 -15.28 12.15 -5.50
CA GLN A 290 -14.89 12.28 -4.09
C GLN A 290 -13.99 13.50 -3.85
N GLN A 291 -14.55 14.68 -3.58
CA GLN A 291 -13.78 15.84 -3.10
C GLN A 291 -13.67 15.95 -1.56
N THR A 292 -14.21 14.99 -0.80
CA THR A 292 -14.22 15.07 0.66
C THR A 292 -14.05 13.68 1.30
N HIS A 293 -12.92 13.49 2.00
CA HIS A 293 -12.55 12.34 2.83
C HIS A 293 -12.31 11.02 2.06
N GLY A 294 -11.16 10.98 1.38
CA GLY A 294 -10.70 9.90 0.51
C GLY A 294 -10.30 8.63 1.26
N GLU A 295 -10.89 7.49 0.90
CA GLU A 295 -10.31 6.19 1.24
C GLU A 295 -8.92 6.12 0.60
N LEU A 296 -7.88 6.10 1.44
CA LEU A 296 -6.49 6.09 0.95
C LEU A 296 -6.23 4.90 -0.01
N SER A 297 -6.94 3.78 0.17
CA SER A 297 -6.93 2.63 -0.74
C SER A 297 -7.40 3.00 -2.14
N PHE A 298 -8.53 3.70 -2.25
CA PHE A 298 -9.08 4.11 -3.54
C PHE A 298 -8.13 5.06 -4.28
N VAL A 299 -7.60 6.07 -3.57
CA VAL A 299 -6.63 7.03 -4.14
C VAL A 299 -5.36 6.31 -4.58
N ALA A 300 -4.81 5.42 -3.75
CA ALA A 300 -3.65 4.62 -4.11
C ALA A 300 -3.91 3.72 -5.33
N GLY A 301 -5.11 3.16 -5.44
CA GLY A 301 -5.55 2.41 -6.62
C GLY A 301 -5.56 3.26 -7.90
N CYS A 302 -6.06 4.49 -7.83
CA CYS A 302 -6.00 5.44 -8.95
C CYS A 302 -4.56 5.80 -9.31
N VAL A 303 -3.72 6.13 -8.33
CA VAL A 303 -2.30 6.46 -8.56
C VAL A 303 -1.56 5.30 -9.20
N LEU A 304 -1.83 4.07 -8.76
CA LEU A 304 -1.24 2.87 -9.33
C LEU A 304 -1.70 2.66 -10.78
N LEU A 305 -2.99 2.80 -11.07
CA LEU A 305 -3.51 2.72 -12.44
C LEU A 305 -2.89 3.80 -13.35
N GLU A 306 -2.74 5.02 -12.84
CA GLU A 306 -2.08 6.10 -13.58
C GLU A 306 -0.61 5.76 -13.87
N ALA A 307 0.10 5.17 -12.91
CA ALA A 307 1.46 4.70 -13.10
C ALA A 307 1.55 3.65 -14.23
N VAL A 308 0.60 2.72 -14.29
CA VAL A 308 0.49 1.73 -15.37
C VAL A 308 0.24 2.43 -16.72
N ILE A 309 -0.71 3.35 -16.80
CA ILE A 309 -1.02 4.10 -18.03
C ILE A 309 0.23 4.85 -18.54
N PHE A 310 0.96 5.52 -17.65
CA PHE A 310 2.20 6.21 -18.02
C PHE A 310 3.30 5.24 -18.48
N LEU A 311 3.40 4.07 -17.85
CA LEU A 311 4.35 3.04 -18.26
C LEU A 311 4.07 2.57 -19.69
N CYS A 312 2.81 2.27 -20.01
CA CYS A 312 2.39 1.86 -21.36
C CYS A 312 2.59 2.97 -22.40
N GLY A 313 2.48 4.24 -21.98
CA GLY A 313 2.81 5.40 -22.81
C GLY A 313 4.32 5.67 -22.96
N GLY A 314 5.20 4.85 -22.39
CA GLY A 314 6.66 5.01 -22.44
C GLY A 314 7.22 6.09 -21.50
N HIS A 315 6.40 6.65 -20.61
CA HIS A 315 6.80 7.68 -19.65
C HIS A 315 7.32 7.06 -18.34
N VAL A 316 8.44 6.34 -18.44
CA VAL A 316 8.95 5.46 -17.37
C VAL A 316 9.29 6.21 -16.08
N GLU A 317 9.86 7.42 -16.15
CA GLU A 317 10.17 8.24 -14.97
C GLU A 317 8.92 8.62 -14.19
N ARG A 318 7.85 8.98 -14.91
CA ARG A 318 6.58 9.36 -14.30
C ARG A 318 5.90 8.14 -13.68
N ALA A 319 5.92 7.01 -14.38
CA ALA A 319 5.44 5.74 -13.86
C ALA A 319 6.17 5.32 -12.57
N ASN A 320 7.51 5.43 -12.54
CA ASN A 320 8.32 5.13 -11.35
C ASN A 320 7.93 6.01 -10.16
N ALA A 321 7.80 7.32 -10.37
CA ALA A 321 7.42 8.25 -9.31
C ALA A 321 6.03 7.94 -8.73
N LEU A 322 5.05 7.64 -9.59
CA LEU A 322 3.69 7.30 -9.17
C LEU A 322 3.63 5.93 -8.48
N ALA A 323 4.34 4.91 -8.98
CA ALA A 323 4.42 3.60 -8.32
C ALA A 323 5.00 3.72 -6.90
N ARG A 324 6.07 4.51 -6.73
CA ARG A 324 6.64 4.80 -5.40
C ARG A 324 5.64 5.53 -4.49
N THR A 325 4.86 6.47 -5.03
CA THR A 325 3.80 7.14 -4.28
C THR A 325 2.70 6.15 -3.87
N ALA A 326 2.22 5.28 -4.77
CA ALA A 326 1.22 4.27 -4.44
C ALA A 326 1.72 3.33 -3.32
N ARG A 327 2.99 2.87 -3.39
CA ARG A 327 3.63 2.08 -2.34
C ARG A 327 3.65 2.81 -1.00
N ALA A 328 3.95 4.10 -0.98
CA ALA A 328 4.03 4.91 0.24
C ALA A 328 2.67 5.18 0.89
N VAL A 329 1.60 5.31 0.09
CA VAL A 329 0.24 5.57 0.60
C VAL A 329 -0.35 4.34 1.28
N GLN A 330 -0.04 3.15 0.80
CA GLN A 330 -0.48 1.89 1.41
C GLN A 330 0.71 0.94 1.59
N PRO A 331 1.52 1.10 2.65
CA PRO A 331 2.71 0.29 2.85
C PRO A 331 2.42 -1.19 3.18
N HIS A 332 1.16 -1.53 3.47
CA HIS A 332 0.79 -2.90 3.87
C HIS A 332 -0.46 -3.43 3.18
N GLY A 333 -1.17 -2.64 2.37
CA GLY A 333 -2.43 -3.08 1.74
C GLY A 333 -2.22 -4.28 0.81
N PRO A 334 -2.98 -5.39 0.95
CA PRO A 334 -2.65 -6.66 0.32
C PRO A 334 -2.74 -6.66 -1.22
N GLU A 335 -3.42 -5.69 -1.80
CA GLU A 335 -3.59 -5.57 -3.25
C GLU A 335 -2.62 -4.57 -3.88
N LEU A 336 -2.51 -3.38 -3.25
CA LEU A 336 -1.84 -2.23 -3.84
C LEU A 336 -0.35 -2.23 -3.54
N PHE A 337 0.05 -2.61 -2.32
CA PHE A 337 1.45 -2.64 -1.93
C PHE A 337 2.28 -3.58 -2.81
N PRO A 338 1.86 -4.84 -3.03
CA PRO A 338 2.61 -5.77 -3.86
C PRO A 338 2.77 -5.30 -5.31
N SER A 339 1.66 -4.85 -5.90
CA SER A 339 1.61 -4.31 -7.26
C SER A 339 2.49 -3.08 -7.44
N ALA A 340 2.45 -2.15 -6.48
CA ALA A 340 3.28 -0.95 -6.49
C ALA A 340 4.78 -1.27 -6.35
N CYS A 341 5.14 -2.24 -5.50
CA CYS A 341 6.53 -2.71 -5.38
C CYS A 341 7.04 -3.30 -6.69
N ALA A 342 6.27 -4.18 -7.32
CA ALA A 342 6.63 -4.76 -8.61
C ALA A 342 6.80 -3.66 -9.67
N LEU A 343 5.84 -2.74 -9.80
CA LEU A 343 5.88 -1.67 -10.79
C LEU A 343 7.04 -0.69 -10.58
N GLU A 344 7.29 -0.28 -9.33
CA GLU A 344 8.45 0.54 -8.99
C GLU A 344 9.75 -0.19 -9.32
N SER A 345 9.80 -1.51 -9.07
CA SER A 345 10.97 -2.34 -9.36
C SER A 345 11.23 -2.43 -10.88
N MET A 346 10.20 -2.70 -11.68
CA MET A 346 10.29 -2.77 -13.14
C MET A 346 10.73 -1.44 -13.75
N THR A 347 10.10 -0.35 -13.33
CA THR A 347 10.44 0.99 -13.84
C THR A 347 11.86 1.40 -13.44
N ALA A 348 12.32 1.08 -12.23
CA ALA A 348 13.71 1.31 -11.84
C ALA A 348 14.71 0.49 -12.67
N LEU A 349 14.39 -0.77 -12.98
CA LEU A 349 15.21 -1.62 -13.86
C LEU A 349 15.31 -1.02 -15.27
N ALA A 350 14.19 -0.58 -15.86
CA ALA A 350 14.14 0.07 -17.16
C ALA A 350 14.97 1.37 -17.19
N LEU A 351 14.92 2.16 -16.11
CA LEU A 351 15.72 3.39 -15.96
C LEU A 351 17.19 3.13 -15.63
N GLY A 352 17.61 1.88 -15.42
CA GLY A 352 18.97 1.55 -14.98
C GLY A 352 19.32 2.08 -13.59
N ARG A 353 18.32 2.28 -12.72
CA ARG A 353 18.49 2.80 -11.36
C ARG A 353 18.53 1.67 -10.34
N ALA A 354 19.23 1.92 -9.23
CA ALA A 354 19.07 1.10 -8.04
C ALA A 354 17.62 1.20 -7.52
N TRP A 355 17.15 0.12 -6.92
CA TRP A 355 15.86 0.05 -6.25
C TRP A 355 16.06 -0.61 -4.91
N GLU A 356 15.47 0.00 -3.89
CA GLU A 356 15.52 -0.50 -2.53
C GLU A 356 14.19 -1.19 -2.22
N PRO A 357 14.20 -2.51 -1.96
CA PRO A 357 13.01 -3.18 -1.48
C PRO A 357 12.55 -2.55 -0.16
N PRO A 358 11.24 -2.60 0.13
CA PRO A 358 10.74 -2.17 1.43
C PRO A 358 11.43 -2.98 2.56
N PRO A 359 11.79 -2.34 3.69
CA PRO A 359 12.40 -3.05 4.80
C PRO A 359 11.40 -4.02 5.42
N ALA A 360 11.76 -5.31 5.46
CA ALA A 360 10.95 -6.40 6.02
C ALA A 360 9.53 -6.50 5.43
N PRO A 361 9.39 -6.98 4.17
CA PRO A 361 8.08 -7.39 3.66
C PRO A 361 7.35 -8.33 4.63
N PRO A 362 6.02 -8.21 4.81
CA PRO A 362 5.27 -9.16 5.62
C PRO A 362 5.46 -10.59 5.11
N ALA A 363 5.62 -11.57 6.01
CA ALA A 363 5.86 -12.96 5.63
C ALA A 363 4.78 -13.54 4.69
N PRO A 364 3.47 -13.25 4.87
CA PRO A 364 2.43 -13.63 3.91
C PRO A 364 2.67 -13.11 2.49
N PHE A 365 3.12 -11.87 2.33
CA PHE A 365 3.40 -11.29 1.01
C PHE A 365 4.43 -12.12 0.23
N LEU A 366 5.40 -12.73 0.92
CA LEU A 366 6.44 -13.58 0.30
C LEU A 366 5.89 -14.83 -0.41
N ARG A 367 4.61 -15.17 -0.19
CA ARG A 367 3.94 -16.32 -0.82
C ARG A 367 3.01 -15.92 -1.96
N THR A 368 2.91 -14.62 -2.25
CA THR A 368 1.93 -14.10 -3.22
C THR A 368 2.47 -14.08 -4.63
N HIS A 369 1.58 -14.20 -5.62
CA HIS A 369 1.95 -14.09 -7.04
C HIS A 369 2.63 -12.74 -7.37
N HIS A 370 2.29 -11.67 -6.66
CA HIS A 370 2.95 -10.37 -6.79
C HIS A 370 4.41 -10.39 -6.31
N TYR A 371 4.72 -11.14 -5.24
CA TYR A 371 6.10 -11.34 -4.83
C TYR A 371 6.87 -12.18 -5.84
N ALA A 372 6.26 -13.20 -6.42
CA ALA A 372 6.86 -13.94 -7.51
C ALA A 372 7.20 -13.05 -8.72
N LEU A 373 6.31 -12.12 -9.08
CA LEU A 373 6.58 -11.11 -10.09
C LEU A 373 7.78 -10.25 -9.70
N LEU A 374 7.83 -9.76 -8.46
CA LEU A 374 8.98 -9.02 -7.95
C LEU A 374 10.29 -9.83 -8.04
N ARG A 375 10.26 -11.12 -7.71
CA ARG A 375 11.44 -12.02 -7.81
C ARG A 375 11.87 -12.24 -9.26
N ALA A 376 10.94 -12.33 -10.20
CA ALA A 376 11.27 -12.37 -11.62
C ALA A 376 11.93 -11.06 -12.09
N VAL A 377 11.51 -9.89 -11.57
CA VAL A 377 12.18 -8.61 -11.85
C VAL A 377 13.58 -8.57 -11.24
N ASP A 378 13.74 -9.06 -10.01
CA ASP A 378 15.04 -9.17 -9.34
C ASP A 378 16.00 -10.07 -10.12
N ALA A 379 15.53 -11.19 -10.68
CA ALA A 379 16.36 -12.06 -11.52
C ALA A 379 16.96 -11.31 -12.72
N ARG A 380 16.18 -10.48 -13.41
CA ARG A 380 16.69 -9.65 -14.53
C ARG A 380 17.77 -8.66 -14.05
N ARG A 381 17.63 -8.11 -12.84
CA ARG A 381 18.66 -7.24 -12.24
C ARG A 381 19.94 -8.00 -11.90
N PHE A 382 19.82 -9.17 -11.30
CA PHE A 382 20.97 -10.01 -10.98
C PHE A 382 21.74 -10.41 -12.23
N VAL A 383 21.05 -10.79 -13.32
CA VAL A 383 21.67 -10.98 -14.64
C VAL A 383 22.42 -9.74 -15.10
N ARG A 384 21.84 -8.53 -14.96
CA ARG A 384 22.53 -7.27 -15.30
C ARG A 384 23.72 -6.96 -14.40
N ALA A 385 23.74 -7.47 -13.18
CA ALA A 385 24.88 -7.35 -12.27
C ALA A 385 25.96 -8.42 -12.53
N GLY A 386 25.68 -9.44 -13.36
CA GLY A 386 26.56 -10.61 -13.54
C GLY A 386 26.44 -11.66 -12.42
N SER A 387 25.45 -11.52 -11.55
CA SER A 387 25.13 -12.38 -10.41
C SER A 387 24.20 -13.52 -10.84
N PHE A 388 24.73 -14.50 -11.59
CA PHE A 388 23.90 -15.55 -12.18
C PHE A 388 23.28 -16.49 -11.13
N ASP A 389 23.99 -16.82 -10.05
CA ASP A 389 23.49 -17.71 -9.00
C ASP A 389 22.27 -17.09 -8.29
N GLU A 390 22.34 -15.80 -7.96
CA GLU A 390 21.22 -15.05 -7.39
C GLU A 390 20.05 -14.91 -8.37
N ALA A 391 20.33 -14.79 -9.67
CA ALA A 391 19.30 -14.77 -10.70
C ALA A 391 18.56 -16.12 -10.77
N TYR A 392 19.27 -17.25 -10.77
CA TYR A 392 18.66 -18.58 -10.73
C TYR A 392 17.85 -18.79 -9.46
N ALA A 393 18.37 -18.42 -8.29
CA ALA A 393 17.65 -18.53 -7.03
C ALA A 393 16.36 -17.68 -7.02
N ALA A 394 16.39 -16.48 -7.61
CA ALA A 394 15.22 -15.62 -7.75
C ALA A 394 14.16 -16.22 -8.69
N VAL A 395 14.57 -16.78 -9.83
CA VAL A 395 13.67 -17.51 -10.75
C VAL A 395 13.04 -18.72 -10.06
N GLN A 396 13.82 -19.55 -9.36
CA GLN A 396 13.30 -20.72 -8.64
C GLN A 396 12.26 -20.33 -7.58
N THR A 397 12.50 -19.24 -6.85
CA THR A 397 11.54 -18.70 -5.88
C THR A 397 10.24 -18.29 -6.58
N ALA A 398 10.35 -17.57 -7.70
CA ALA A 398 9.19 -17.15 -8.47
C ALA A 398 8.41 -18.35 -9.05
N GLU A 399 9.09 -19.39 -9.54
CA GLU A 399 8.47 -20.62 -10.07
C GLU A 399 7.70 -21.39 -9.00
N ALA A 400 8.28 -21.55 -7.81
CA ALA A 400 7.62 -22.24 -6.71
C ALA A 400 6.29 -21.57 -6.36
N ILE A 401 6.26 -20.24 -6.30
CA ILE A 401 5.06 -19.46 -6.00
C ILE A 401 4.08 -19.45 -7.18
N ALA A 402 4.56 -19.28 -8.41
CA ALA A 402 3.71 -19.28 -9.61
C ALA A 402 2.97 -20.60 -9.78
N THR A 403 3.65 -21.72 -9.51
CA THR A 403 3.05 -23.06 -9.56
C THR A 403 1.93 -23.23 -8.54
N ALA A 404 2.11 -22.69 -7.33
CA ALA A 404 1.11 -22.76 -6.27
C ALA A 404 -0.09 -21.82 -6.51
N SER A 405 0.13 -20.66 -7.14
CA SER A 405 -0.88 -19.60 -7.29
C SER A 405 -1.66 -19.64 -8.61
N ALA A 406 -1.28 -20.52 -9.55
CA ALA A 406 -1.93 -20.68 -10.86
C ALA A 406 -2.12 -19.39 -11.68
N GLY A 407 -1.28 -18.36 -11.47
CA GLY A 407 -1.41 -17.07 -12.17
C GLY A 407 -0.82 -17.09 -13.59
N PRO A 408 -1.64 -17.03 -14.67
CA PRO A 408 -1.13 -17.16 -16.04
C PRO A 408 -0.24 -16.00 -16.47
N LEU A 409 -0.54 -14.76 -16.04
CA LEU A 409 0.29 -13.60 -16.35
C LEU A 409 1.68 -13.65 -15.72
N LEU A 410 1.75 -14.15 -14.48
CA LEU A 410 3.03 -14.38 -13.80
C LEU A 410 3.86 -15.44 -14.54
N THR A 411 3.22 -16.51 -15.00
CA THR A 411 3.87 -17.55 -15.81
C THR A 411 4.46 -16.96 -17.11
N CYS A 412 3.73 -16.06 -17.80
CA CYS A 412 4.23 -15.39 -19.00
C CYS A 412 5.53 -14.61 -18.71
N TYR A 413 5.51 -13.77 -17.67
CA TYR A 413 6.66 -12.95 -17.29
C TYR A 413 7.86 -13.78 -16.81
N LEU A 414 7.58 -14.91 -16.16
CA LEU A 414 8.58 -15.85 -15.70
C LEU A 414 9.27 -16.58 -16.86
N LEU A 415 8.50 -17.02 -17.87
CA LEU A 415 9.05 -17.60 -19.11
C LEU A 415 9.99 -16.62 -19.81
N GLU A 416 9.58 -15.35 -19.93
CA GLU A 416 10.42 -14.31 -20.52
C GLU A 416 11.68 -14.04 -19.68
N THR A 417 11.56 -14.03 -18.36
CA THR A 417 12.70 -13.85 -17.44
C THR A 417 13.69 -15.01 -17.55
N ARG A 418 13.20 -16.25 -17.70
CA ARG A 418 14.05 -17.43 -17.98
C ARG A 418 14.72 -17.33 -19.34
N ALA A 419 14.01 -16.85 -20.37
CA ALA A 419 14.58 -16.64 -21.69
C ALA A 419 15.75 -15.65 -21.63
N TYR A 420 15.57 -14.55 -20.90
CA TYR A 420 16.60 -13.55 -20.67
C TYR A 420 17.82 -14.12 -19.92
N LEU A 421 17.58 -14.94 -18.89
CA LEU A 421 18.64 -15.62 -18.14
C LEU A 421 19.41 -16.62 -19.01
N ALA A 422 18.71 -17.45 -19.80
CA ALA A 422 19.32 -18.40 -20.73
C ALA A 422 20.16 -17.68 -21.79
N GLN A 423 19.65 -16.58 -22.34
CA GLN A 423 20.37 -15.75 -23.30
C GLN A 423 21.65 -15.19 -22.69
N ALA A 424 21.58 -14.65 -21.47
CA ALA A 424 22.74 -14.10 -20.78
C ALA A 424 23.78 -15.17 -20.39
N ALA A 425 23.33 -16.42 -20.16
CA ALA A 425 24.18 -17.58 -19.92
C ALA A 425 24.78 -18.17 -21.21
N GLY A 426 24.38 -17.70 -22.40
CA GLY A 426 24.86 -18.17 -23.69
C GLY A 426 24.09 -19.35 -24.29
N ASP A 427 23.00 -19.82 -23.66
CA ASP A 427 22.13 -20.86 -24.21
C ASP A 427 21.07 -20.24 -25.14
N ARG A 428 21.49 -19.96 -26.36
CA ARG A 428 20.65 -19.32 -27.38
C ARG A 428 19.43 -20.16 -27.77
N SER A 429 19.59 -21.47 -27.87
CA SER A 429 18.51 -22.39 -28.28
C SER A 429 17.40 -22.41 -27.23
N GLN A 430 17.79 -22.52 -25.95
CA GLN A 430 16.83 -22.46 -24.86
C GLN A 430 16.16 -21.09 -24.76
N ALA A 431 16.91 -20.00 -24.94
CA ALA A 431 16.36 -18.65 -24.93
C ALA A 431 15.30 -18.46 -26.01
N GLU A 432 15.59 -18.83 -27.26
CA GLU A 432 14.65 -18.71 -28.39
C GLU A 432 13.37 -19.52 -28.15
N SER A 433 13.49 -20.75 -27.65
CA SER A 433 12.35 -21.60 -27.27
C SER A 433 11.49 -20.97 -26.16
N LEU A 434 12.12 -20.42 -25.12
CA LEU A 434 11.42 -19.78 -24.01
C LEU A 434 10.75 -18.47 -24.43
N TYR A 435 11.38 -17.65 -25.28
CA TYR A 435 10.76 -16.45 -25.84
C TYR A 435 9.53 -16.78 -26.68
N ALA A 436 9.59 -17.81 -27.53
CA ALA A 436 8.45 -18.24 -28.33
C ALA A 436 7.26 -18.68 -27.45
N ARG A 437 7.54 -19.43 -26.38
CA ARG A 437 6.53 -19.82 -25.39
C ARG A 437 5.95 -18.64 -24.64
N ALA A 438 6.80 -17.69 -24.23
CA ALA A 438 6.35 -16.47 -23.58
C ALA A 438 5.43 -15.66 -24.52
N GLU A 439 5.77 -15.53 -25.80
CA GLU A 439 4.95 -14.80 -26.78
C GLU A 439 3.58 -15.44 -27.02
N SER A 440 3.52 -16.78 -27.12
CA SER A 440 2.24 -17.50 -27.20
C SER A 440 1.38 -17.23 -25.98
N ALA A 441 1.96 -17.36 -24.79
CA ALA A 441 1.26 -17.14 -23.53
C ALA A 441 0.79 -15.68 -23.37
N PHE A 442 1.60 -14.71 -23.78
CA PHE A 442 1.20 -13.30 -23.79
C PHE A 442 0.05 -13.03 -24.76
N SER A 443 0.05 -13.69 -25.93
CA SER A 443 -1.02 -13.55 -26.91
C SER A 443 -2.34 -14.15 -26.39
N GLU A 444 -2.27 -15.25 -25.65
CA GLU A 444 -3.40 -15.91 -25.01
C GLU A 444 -4.00 -15.10 -23.84
N HIS A 445 -3.22 -14.20 -23.22
CA HIS A 445 -3.60 -13.44 -22.03
C HIS A 445 -3.42 -11.92 -22.20
N ASN A 446 -3.53 -11.40 -23.43
CA ASN A 446 -3.27 -9.99 -23.75
C ASN A 446 -4.30 -9.01 -23.18
N ASP A 447 -5.43 -9.51 -22.69
CA ASP A 447 -6.57 -8.79 -22.14
C ASP A 447 -6.62 -8.81 -20.60
N ALA A 448 -5.68 -9.51 -19.95
CA ALA A 448 -5.65 -9.63 -18.51
C ALA A 448 -5.31 -8.29 -17.83
N ARG A 449 -5.80 -8.09 -16.59
CA ARG A 449 -5.76 -6.81 -15.87
C ARG A 449 -4.37 -6.16 -15.78
N TRP A 450 -3.32 -6.98 -15.62
CA TRP A 450 -1.94 -6.52 -15.52
C TRP A 450 -1.13 -6.70 -16.81
N ALA A 451 -1.75 -7.11 -17.92
CA ALA A 451 -1.12 -7.14 -19.25
C ALA A 451 -0.42 -5.80 -19.60
N PRO A 452 -0.95 -4.61 -19.25
CA PRO A 452 -0.27 -3.35 -19.54
C PRO A 452 1.06 -3.18 -18.78
N ILE A 453 1.17 -3.73 -17.56
CA ILE A 453 2.43 -3.77 -16.82
C ILE A 453 3.43 -4.69 -17.54
N MET A 454 2.96 -5.81 -18.08
CA MET A 454 3.80 -6.78 -18.79
C MET A 454 4.22 -6.29 -20.18
N ALA A 455 3.44 -5.43 -20.82
CA ALA A 455 3.80 -4.77 -22.08
C ALA A 455 5.07 -3.91 -21.97
N ALA A 456 5.48 -3.54 -20.75
CA ALA A 456 6.76 -2.90 -20.47
C ALA A 456 7.99 -3.79 -20.77
N ARG A 457 7.79 -5.07 -21.11
CA ARG A 457 8.81 -5.99 -21.64
C ARG A 457 9.59 -5.43 -22.83
N SER A 458 8.95 -4.58 -23.64
CA SER A 458 9.55 -3.97 -24.83
C SER A 458 10.33 -2.69 -24.54
N LEU A 459 10.41 -2.24 -23.27
CA LEU A 459 11.23 -1.09 -22.94
C LEU A 459 12.70 -1.44 -23.18
N PRO A 460 13.40 -0.71 -24.07
CA PRO A 460 14.80 -0.98 -24.33
C PRO A 460 15.57 -0.83 -23.02
N LEU A 461 16.17 -1.93 -22.56
CA LEU A 461 17.12 -1.85 -21.47
C LEU A 461 18.30 -1.01 -21.96
N PRO A 462 18.75 0.00 -21.19
CA PRO A 462 19.88 0.82 -21.62
C PRO A 462 21.09 -0.07 -21.90
N ALA A 463 21.65 0.07 -23.10
CA ALA A 463 22.86 -0.61 -23.52
C ALA A 463 23.98 -0.29 -22.52
N ARG A 464 24.78 -1.31 -22.17
CA ARG A 464 25.93 -1.16 -21.28
C ARG A 464 26.99 -0.23 -21.88
#